data_AF-A0A355QEX5-F1
#
_entry.id   AF-A0A355QEX5-F1
#
_cell.length_a   1.000
_cell.length_b   1.000
_cell.length_c   1.000
_cell.angle_alpha   90.00
_cell.angle_beta   90.00
_cell.angle_gamma   90.00
#
_symmetry.space_group_name_H-M   'P 1'
#
loop_
_entity.id
_entity.type
_entity.pdbx_description
1 polymer ?
#
loop_
_entity_poly.entity_id
_entity_poly.type
_entity_poly.pdbx_seq_one_letter_code
_entity_poly.pdbx_strand_id
1 'polypeptide(L)'
;PATTAAPEGACIGLVTDVGEVDDKSFNQSAWEGVQAAGAAAGASVDYIETQAAKDYATNIGLFADSGCDIVVTVGFALGEATGIAAGEYPDVDFIGVDQWQGEAIANVAGLLFPEDQAGYLAGALAASLSTSGVIAEVLGTDLVPPVVAFGEGFVNGAKHIDPSITVIKTYHPGGLDVAFTDPEWGATTARQALDQGADVVFGAGGKTGNGAIIEVAGEAGAFCIGVDTDQWTTV
;
A
#
# COMPACT_ATOMS: atom_id res chain seq x y z
N PRO A 1 -24.21 13.05 -9.82
CA PRO A 1 -23.89 12.35 -11.10
C PRO A 1 -24.83 11.16 -11.28
N ALA A 2 -25.50 11.06 -12.42
CA ALA A 2 -26.34 9.90 -12.72
C ALA A 2 -25.42 8.68 -12.90
N THR A 3 -25.59 7.67 -12.04
CA THR A 3 -24.97 6.36 -12.20
C THR A 3 -25.54 5.73 -13.45
N THR A 4 -24.79 5.78 -14.56
CA THR A 4 -25.04 4.90 -15.69
C THR A 4 -24.77 3.48 -15.20
N ALA A 5 -25.82 2.66 -15.13
CA ALA A 5 -25.68 1.24 -14.83
C ALA A 5 -24.70 0.62 -15.85
N ALA A 6 -23.82 -0.26 -15.38
CA ALA A 6 -22.90 -0.95 -16.28
C ALA A 6 -23.68 -1.83 -17.28
N PRO A 7 -23.11 -2.13 -18.45
CA PRO A 7 -23.71 -3.08 -19.37
C PRO A 7 -23.96 -4.43 -18.69
N GLU A 8 -25.01 -5.13 -19.12
CA GLU A 8 -25.37 -6.44 -18.59
C GLU A 8 -24.22 -7.43 -18.85
N GLY A 9 -23.65 -7.98 -17.77
CA GLY A 9 -22.48 -8.88 -17.85
C GLY A 9 -21.13 -8.19 -17.69
N ALA A 10 -21.07 -6.91 -17.29
CA ALA A 10 -19.82 -6.22 -17.05
C ALA A 10 -18.93 -6.92 -16.01
N CYS A 11 -17.61 -6.91 -16.21
CA CYS A 11 -16.63 -7.51 -15.32
C CYS A 11 -15.51 -6.52 -14.94
N ILE A 12 -15.11 -6.55 -13.67
CA ILE A 12 -13.94 -5.85 -13.13
C ILE A 12 -12.98 -6.89 -12.57
N GLY A 13 -11.80 -7.01 -13.18
CA GLY A 13 -10.71 -7.85 -12.67
C GLY A 13 -9.73 -7.04 -11.83
N LEU A 14 -9.22 -7.60 -10.74
CA LEU A 14 -8.14 -7.00 -9.95
C LEU A 14 -6.89 -7.89 -9.98
N VAL A 15 -5.72 -7.31 -10.24
CA VAL A 15 -4.43 -8.01 -10.18
C VAL A 15 -3.55 -7.30 -9.16
N THR A 16 -3.15 -8.02 -8.11
CA THR A 16 -2.15 -7.50 -7.15
C THR A 16 -0.74 -7.70 -7.69
N ASP A 17 0.21 -6.90 -7.21
CA ASP A 17 1.64 -7.05 -7.50
C ASP A 17 2.26 -8.24 -6.74
N VAL A 18 2.80 -8.07 -5.54
CA VAL A 18 3.09 -9.20 -4.65
C VAL A 18 2.42 -8.90 -3.33
N GLY A 19 1.42 -9.71 -3.00
CA GLY A 19 0.60 -9.50 -1.82
C GLY A 19 -0.76 -10.17 -1.95
N GLU A 20 -1.40 -10.33 -0.81
CA GLU A 20 -2.71 -10.99 -0.68
C GLU A 20 -3.79 -9.93 -0.41
N VAL A 21 -4.98 -10.10 -0.96
CA VAL A 21 -6.13 -9.19 -0.78
C VAL A 21 -6.67 -9.18 0.65
N ASP A 22 -6.08 -9.96 1.55
CA ASP A 22 -6.39 -10.01 2.97
C ASP A 22 -5.28 -9.41 3.85
N ASP A 23 -4.40 -8.58 3.29
CA ASP A 23 -3.27 -7.96 3.99
C ASP A 23 -3.63 -6.97 5.10
N LYS A 24 -4.93 -6.68 5.32
CA LYS A 24 -5.41 -5.72 6.33
C LYS A 24 -4.83 -4.31 6.13
N SER A 25 -4.46 -3.98 4.88
CA SER A 25 -3.73 -2.78 4.52
C SER A 25 -4.08 -2.39 3.05
N PHE A 26 -3.06 -2.22 2.21
CA PHE A 26 -3.13 -1.74 0.83
C PHE A 26 -3.99 -2.60 -0.11
N ASN A 27 -3.67 -3.89 -0.25
CA ASN A 27 -4.35 -4.76 -1.21
C ASN A 27 -5.80 -5.03 -0.82
N GLN A 28 -6.06 -5.20 0.48
CA GLN A 28 -7.42 -5.35 0.97
C GLN A 28 -8.27 -4.10 0.68
N SER A 29 -7.70 -2.90 0.88
CA SER A 29 -8.42 -1.64 0.59
C SER A 29 -8.76 -1.52 -0.91
N ALA A 30 -7.83 -1.90 -1.80
CA ALA A 30 -8.08 -1.92 -3.23
C ALA A 30 -9.19 -2.93 -3.61
N TRP A 31 -9.15 -4.13 -3.03
CA TRP A 31 -10.15 -5.16 -3.29
C TRP A 31 -11.55 -4.78 -2.77
N GLU A 32 -11.64 -4.21 -1.58
CA GLU A 32 -12.90 -3.67 -1.04
C GLU A 32 -13.46 -2.56 -1.94
N GLY A 33 -12.60 -1.72 -2.50
CA GLY A 33 -12.97 -0.71 -3.50
C GLY A 33 -13.57 -1.32 -4.77
N VAL A 34 -12.94 -2.37 -5.31
CA VAL A 34 -13.45 -3.10 -6.48
C VAL A 34 -14.79 -3.77 -6.19
N GLN A 35 -14.95 -4.42 -5.03
CA GLN A 35 -16.22 -5.02 -4.62
C GLN A 35 -17.34 -3.96 -4.53
N ALA A 36 -17.06 -2.81 -3.92
CA ALA A 36 -18.01 -1.72 -3.82
C ALA A 36 -18.41 -1.17 -5.19
N ALA A 37 -17.45 -1.02 -6.11
CA ALA A 37 -17.70 -0.60 -7.48
C ALA A 37 -18.56 -1.63 -8.24
N GLY A 38 -18.23 -2.92 -8.14
CA GLY A 38 -19.00 -4.01 -8.74
C GLY A 38 -20.45 -4.04 -8.25
N ALA A 39 -20.65 -3.93 -6.93
CA ALA A 39 -21.98 -3.86 -6.32
C ALA A 39 -22.79 -2.65 -6.78
N ALA A 40 -22.15 -1.48 -6.90
CA ALA A 40 -22.81 -0.25 -7.35
C ALA A 40 -23.16 -0.28 -8.85
N ALA A 41 -22.32 -0.92 -9.66
CA ALA A 41 -22.44 -0.99 -11.11
C ALA A 41 -23.30 -2.17 -11.60
N GLY A 42 -23.47 -3.21 -10.77
CA GLY A 42 -24.04 -4.49 -11.20
C GLY A 42 -23.06 -5.36 -12.00
N ALA A 43 -21.76 -5.16 -11.81
CA ALA A 43 -20.69 -5.90 -12.47
C ALA A 43 -20.21 -7.08 -11.61
N SER A 44 -19.77 -8.17 -12.25
CA SER A 44 -19.03 -9.22 -11.56
C SER A 44 -17.61 -8.76 -11.24
N VAL A 45 -17.07 -9.22 -10.13
CA VAL A 45 -15.71 -8.90 -9.70
C VAL A 45 -14.95 -10.18 -9.40
N ASP A 46 -13.68 -10.20 -9.73
CA ASP A 46 -12.76 -11.29 -9.41
C ASP A 46 -11.34 -10.73 -9.28
N TYR A 47 -10.42 -11.51 -8.68
CA TYR A 47 -9.05 -11.09 -8.45
C TYR A 47 -8.03 -12.18 -8.73
N ILE A 48 -6.79 -11.77 -9.02
CA ILE A 48 -5.62 -12.62 -9.10
C ILE A 48 -4.54 -12.04 -8.18
N GLU A 49 -4.10 -12.85 -7.21
CA GLU A 49 -2.95 -12.53 -6.37
C GLU A 49 -1.67 -12.99 -7.05
N THR A 50 -0.87 -12.05 -7.56
CA THR A 50 0.36 -12.42 -8.25
C THR A 50 1.43 -12.85 -7.24
N GLN A 51 2.11 -13.95 -7.56
CA GLN A 51 3.13 -14.56 -6.71
C GLN A 51 4.55 -14.14 -7.12
N ALA A 52 4.74 -13.74 -8.38
CA ALA A 52 6.03 -13.33 -8.90
C ALA A 52 5.88 -12.33 -10.06
N ALA A 53 6.76 -11.33 -10.10
CA ALA A 53 6.68 -10.24 -11.08
C ALA A 53 6.69 -10.68 -12.55
N LYS A 54 7.30 -11.83 -12.87
CA LYS A 54 7.29 -12.40 -14.21
C LYS A 54 5.89 -12.77 -14.73
N ASP A 55 4.92 -12.92 -13.83
CA ASP A 55 3.56 -13.37 -14.14
C ASP A 55 2.57 -12.19 -14.31
N TYR A 56 3.01 -10.94 -14.11
CA TYR A 56 2.17 -9.75 -14.24
C TYR A 56 1.44 -9.65 -15.58
N ALA A 57 2.17 -9.74 -16.70
CA ALA A 57 1.56 -9.63 -18.03
C ALA A 57 0.53 -10.74 -18.27
N THR A 58 0.85 -11.97 -17.85
CA THR A 58 -0.07 -13.12 -17.95
C THR A 58 -1.33 -12.89 -17.14
N ASN A 59 -1.21 -12.44 -15.88
CA ASN A 59 -2.35 -12.26 -14.98
C ASN A 59 -3.26 -11.11 -15.43
N ILE A 60 -2.69 -9.99 -15.91
CA ILE A 60 -3.44 -8.90 -16.52
C ILE A 60 -4.18 -9.41 -17.77
N GLY A 61 -3.49 -10.15 -18.63
CA GLY A 61 -4.05 -10.72 -19.87
C GLY A 61 -5.23 -11.66 -19.61
N LEU A 62 -5.21 -12.45 -18.54
CA LEU A 62 -6.34 -13.34 -18.21
C LEU A 62 -7.66 -12.59 -18.02
N PHE A 63 -7.65 -11.42 -17.37
CA PHE A 63 -8.86 -10.62 -17.23
C PHE A 63 -9.26 -9.92 -18.54
N ALA A 64 -8.29 -9.37 -19.26
CA ALA A 64 -8.56 -8.73 -20.55
C ALA A 64 -9.13 -9.73 -21.58
N ASP A 65 -8.55 -10.93 -21.70
CA ASP A 65 -8.97 -12.00 -22.61
C ASP A 65 -10.31 -12.64 -22.21
N SER A 66 -10.65 -12.63 -20.92
CA SER A 66 -11.96 -13.12 -20.44
C SER A 66 -13.10 -12.12 -20.68
N GLY A 67 -12.79 -10.94 -21.20
CA GLY A 67 -13.76 -9.91 -21.58
C GLY A 67 -14.17 -8.98 -20.45
N CYS A 68 -13.32 -8.81 -19.42
CA CYS A 68 -13.56 -7.79 -18.41
C CYS A 68 -13.36 -6.39 -18.98
N ASP A 69 -14.30 -5.49 -18.67
CA ASP A 69 -14.30 -4.10 -19.15
C ASP A 69 -13.22 -3.27 -18.46
N ILE A 70 -12.95 -3.59 -17.19
CA ILE A 70 -11.98 -2.89 -16.35
C ILE A 70 -11.00 -3.88 -15.75
N VAL A 71 -9.71 -3.55 -15.81
CA VAL A 71 -8.65 -4.25 -15.08
C VAL A 71 -7.96 -3.28 -14.12
N VAL A 72 -8.08 -3.54 -12.83
CA VAL A 72 -7.41 -2.80 -11.76
C VAL A 72 -6.10 -3.48 -11.44
N THR A 73 -4.98 -2.78 -11.57
CA THR A 73 -3.65 -3.29 -11.23
C THR A 73 -3.14 -2.57 -9.99
N VAL A 74 -2.80 -3.33 -8.95
CA VAL A 74 -2.58 -2.78 -7.60
C VAL A 74 -1.10 -2.85 -7.24
N GLY A 75 -0.45 -1.69 -7.15
CA GLY A 75 0.93 -1.54 -6.73
C GLY A 75 1.85 -0.98 -7.82
N PHE A 76 2.89 -0.27 -7.36
CA PHE A 76 3.88 0.40 -8.20
C PHE A 76 4.55 -0.54 -9.22
N ALA A 77 4.83 -1.79 -8.81
CA ALA A 77 5.57 -2.75 -9.62
C ALA A 77 4.82 -3.21 -10.89
N LEU A 78 3.50 -3.04 -10.93
CA LEU A 78 2.65 -3.38 -12.08
C LEU A 78 2.60 -2.28 -13.15
N GLY A 79 3.17 -1.09 -12.91
CA GLY A 79 3.02 0.07 -13.80
C GLY A 79 3.44 -0.17 -15.24
N GLU A 80 4.61 -0.78 -15.46
CA GLU A 80 5.10 -1.09 -16.81
C GLU A 80 4.20 -2.11 -17.52
N ALA A 81 3.85 -3.21 -16.84
CA ALA A 81 2.99 -4.25 -17.38
C ALA A 81 1.59 -3.72 -17.71
N THR A 82 1.06 -2.83 -16.88
CA THR A 82 -0.24 -2.14 -17.10
C THR A 82 -0.19 -1.28 -18.36
N GLY A 83 0.87 -0.48 -18.54
CA GLY A 83 1.04 0.34 -19.73
C GLY A 83 1.17 -0.48 -21.01
N ILE A 84 1.86 -1.61 -20.96
CA ILE A 84 1.97 -2.55 -22.10
C ILE A 84 0.61 -3.15 -22.43
N ALA A 85 -0.09 -3.69 -21.42
CA ALA A 85 -1.42 -4.30 -21.60
C ALA A 85 -2.43 -3.28 -22.16
N ALA A 86 -2.39 -2.03 -21.70
CA ALA A 86 -3.25 -0.97 -22.23
C ALA A 86 -3.10 -0.76 -23.74
N GLY A 87 -1.89 -0.94 -24.29
CA GLY A 87 -1.64 -0.89 -25.73
C GLY A 87 -2.10 -2.15 -26.48
N GLU A 88 -2.09 -3.31 -25.83
CA GLU A 88 -2.55 -4.59 -26.39
C GLU A 88 -4.08 -4.73 -26.38
N TYR A 89 -4.74 -4.16 -25.37
CA TYR A 89 -6.19 -4.25 -25.14
C TYR A 89 -6.83 -2.84 -25.13
N PRO A 90 -6.99 -2.19 -26.29
CA PRO A 90 -7.48 -0.80 -26.37
C PRO A 90 -8.95 -0.63 -25.98
N ASP A 91 -9.72 -1.72 -25.91
CA ASP A 91 -11.13 -1.73 -25.52
C ASP A 91 -11.34 -2.00 -24.01
N VAL A 92 -10.24 -2.24 -23.27
CA VAL A 92 -10.26 -2.45 -21.80
C VAL A 92 -9.74 -1.18 -21.13
N ASP A 93 -10.45 -0.72 -20.10
CA ASP A 93 -10.02 0.38 -19.25
C ASP A 93 -9.15 -0.16 -18.10
N PHE A 94 -8.00 0.48 -17.87
CA PHE A 94 -7.06 0.10 -16.82
C PHE A 94 -7.03 1.14 -15.71
N ILE A 95 -7.01 0.69 -14.46
CA ILE A 95 -6.83 1.54 -13.28
C ILE A 95 -5.60 1.05 -12.52
N GLY A 96 -4.54 1.85 -12.49
CA GLY A 96 -3.30 1.52 -11.80
C GLY A 96 -3.21 2.19 -10.43
N VAL A 97 -3.28 1.43 -9.34
CA VAL A 97 -3.09 1.94 -7.97
C VAL A 97 -1.60 2.08 -7.68
N ASP A 98 -1.16 3.25 -7.22
CA ASP A 98 0.25 3.63 -7.00
C ASP A 98 1.11 3.62 -8.28
N GLN A 99 0.47 3.86 -9.43
CA GLN A 99 1.14 3.82 -10.72
C GLN A 99 1.14 5.21 -11.36
N TRP A 100 2.32 5.81 -11.44
CA TRP A 100 2.53 7.06 -12.15
C TRP A 100 2.76 6.81 -13.64
N GLN A 101 2.13 7.62 -14.49
CA GLN A 101 2.38 7.65 -15.93
C GLN A 101 3.09 8.94 -16.30
N GLY A 102 4.25 8.82 -16.96
CA GLY A 102 5.00 9.99 -17.44
C GLY A 102 4.33 10.72 -18.60
N GLU A 103 3.52 10.00 -19.37
CA GLU A 103 2.66 10.55 -20.41
C GLU A 103 1.28 9.92 -20.30
N ALA A 104 0.25 10.63 -20.76
CA ALA A 104 -1.12 10.11 -20.72
C ALA A 104 -1.26 8.89 -21.66
N ILE A 105 -1.79 7.79 -21.13
CA ILE A 105 -2.19 6.60 -21.89
C ILE A 105 -3.72 6.61 -21.93
N ALA A 106 -4.32 6.47 -23.11
CA ALA A 106 -5.72 6.81 -23.35
C ALA A 106 -6.73 6.04 -22.47
N ASN A 107 -6.45 4.77 -22.20
CA ASN A 107 -7.26 3.83 -21.43
C ASN A 107 -6.61 3.45 -20.10
N VAL A 108 -5.74 4.31 -19.53
CA VAL A 108 -5.15 4.08 -18.20
C VAL A 108 -5.41 5.27 -17.30
N ALA A 109 -5.97 5.01 -16.12
CA ALA A 109 -6.04 5.96 -15.01
C ALA A 109 -5.09 5.52 -13.89
N GLY A 110 -4.00 6.27 -13.69
CA GLY A 110 -3.15 6.11 -12.51
C GLY A 110 -3.75 6.79 -11.29
N LEU A 111 -3.87 6.06 -10.18
CA LEU A 111 -4.20 6.60 -8.87
C LEU A 111 -2.90 6.84 -8.11
N LEU A 112 -2.67 8.08 -7.74
CA LEU A 112 -1.50 8.52 -6.98
C LEU A 112 -1.98 9.17 -5.69
N PHE A 113 -1.24 8.94 -4.62
CA PHE A 113 -1.53 9.53 -3.32
C PHE A 113 -0.39 10.47 -2.92
N PRO A 114 -0.65 11.45 -2.06
CA PRO A 114 0.40 12.26 -1.46
C PRO A 114 0.87 11.58 -0.17
N GLU A 115 1.60 10.47 -0.29
CA GLU A 115 2.03 9.67 0.87
C GLU A 115 2.96 10.46 1.79
N ASP A 116 3.70 11.43 1.25
CA ASP A 116 4.50 12.38 2.00
C ASP A 116 3.67 13.23 2.97
N GLN A 117 2.46 13.64 2.58
CA GLN A 117 1.55 14.39 3.44
C GLN A 117 0.97 13.52 4.54
N ALA A 118 0.60 12.27 4.23
CA ALA A 118 0.11 11.32 5.22
C ALA A 118 1.23 10.96 6.23
N GLY A 119 2.42 10.65 5.72
CA GLY A 119 3.62 10.42 6.53
C GLY A 119 3.93 11.63 7.42
N TYR A 120 3.86 12.85 6.89
CA TYR A 120 4.07 14.07 7.68
C TYR A 120 3.12 14.17 8.87
N LEU A 121 1.83 13.89 8.68
CA LEU A 121 0.87 13.90 9.79
C LEU A 121 1.16 12.78 10.80
N ALA A 122 1.53 11.57 10.35
CA ALA A 122 1.93 10.48 11.23
C ALA A 122 3.17 10.83 12.06
N GLY A 123 4.18 11.44 11.45
CA GLY A 123 5.40 11.87 12.13
C GLY A 123 5.15 12.99 13.14
N ALA A 124 4.34 13.98 12.76
CA ALA A 124 3.94 15.06 13.68
C ALA A 124 3.16 14.50 14.88
N LEU A 125 2.27 13.53 14.67
CA LEU A 125 1.57 12.84 15.74
C LEU A 125 2.54 12.07 16.64
N ALA A 126 3.45 11.28 16.05
CA ALA A 126 4.42 10.48 16.79
C ALA A 126 5.31 11.35 17.69
N ALA A 127 5.88 12.43 17.16
CA ALA A 127 6.68 13.36 17.93
C ALA A 127 5.87 14.08 19.03
N SER A 128 4.58 14.34 18.81
CA SER A 128 3.71 14.96 19.81
C SER A 128 3.34 14.02 20.95
N LEU A 129 3.30 12.70 20.70
CA LEU A 129 3.01 11.67 21.68
C LEU A 129 4.26 11.21 22.44
N SER A 130 5.43 11.27 21.79
CA SER A 130 6.68 10.77 22.36
C SER A 130 7.05 11.49 23.65
N THR A 131 7.49 10.70 24.62
CA THR A 131 8.02 11.13 25.91
C THR A 131 9.51 10.81 26.06
N SER A 132 10.02 9.85 25.29
CA SER A 132 11.43 9.47 25.26
C SER A 132 12.29 10.40 24.38
N GLY A 133 11.67 11.08 23.42
CA GLY A 133 12.37 11.85 22.39
C GLY A 133 12.92 10.97 21.25
N VAL A 134 12.56 9.69 21.23
CA VAL A 134 12.93 8.72 20.20
C VAL A 134 11.66 8.10 19.64
N ILE A 135 11.51 8.11 18.33
CA ILE A 135 10.42 7.46 17.59
C ILE A 135 11.00 6.60 16.48
N ALA A 136 10.21 5.69 15.93
CA ALA A 136 10.68 4.81 14.86
C ALA A 136 9.65 4.63 13.75
N GLU A 137 10.15 4.21 12.59
CA GLU A 137 9.35 3.72 11.49
C GLU A 137 9.92 2.40 10.96
N VAL A 138 9.02 1.45 10.73
CA VAL A 138 9.30 0.13 10.15
C VAL A 138 8.58 0.08 8.82
N LEU A 139 9.37 0.22 7.76
CA LEU A 139 8.88 0.40 6.41
C LEU A 139 9.05 -0.87 5.59
N GLY A 140 8.30 -0.97 4.49
CA GLY A 140 8.61 -1.90 3.40
C GLY A 140 9.96 -1.58 2.75
N THR A 141 10.09 -1.75 1.45
CA THR A 141 11.36 -1.49 0.73
C THR A 141 11.45 -0.05 0.21
N ASP A 142 12.64 0.53 0.21
CA ASP A 142 12.95 1.85 -0.40
C ASP A 142 13.01 1.80 -1.93
N LEU A 143 12.83 0.61 -2.52
CA LEU A 143 12.64 0.44 -3.96
C LEU A 143 11.28 0.97 -4.46
N VAL A 144 10.34 1.26 -3.55
CA VAL A 144 8.99 1.74 -3.87
C VAL A 144 8.87 3.22 -3.50
N PRO A 145 8.72 4.13 -4.49
CA PRO A 145 8.67 5.57 -4.21
C PRO A 145 7.58 6.01 -3.22
N PRO A 146 6.34 5.47 -3.25
CA PRO A 146 5.34 5.72 -2.20
C PRO A 146 5.83 5.45 -0.77
N VAL A 147 6.57 4.35 -0.55
CA VAL A 147 7.13 4.01 0.78
C VAL A 147 8.20 5.01 1.21
N VAL A 148 9.04 5.45 0.26
CA VAL A 148 10.02 6.52 0.52
C VAL A 148 9.32 7.83 0.88
N ALA A 149 8.25 8.18 0.16
CA ALA A 149 7.45 9.37 0.43
C ALA A 149 6.84 9.34 1.83
N PHE A 150 6.22 8.22 2.24
CA PHE A 150 5.76 8.03 3.62
C PHE A 150 6.86 8.31 4.64
N GLY A 151 8.02 7.65 4.49
CA GLY A 151 9.07 7.75 5.49
C GLY A 151 9.74 9.12 5.53
N GLU A 152 9.94 9.78 4.39
CA GLU A 152 10.46 11.15 4.38
C GLU A 152 9.44 12.14 4.95
N GLY A 153 8.15 11.94 4.65
CA GLY A 153 7.05 12.66 5.29
C GLY A 153 7.12 12.54 6.80
N PHE A 154 7.20 11.32 7.33
CA PHE A 154 7.27 11.02 8.76
C PHE A 154 8.43 11.75 9.44
N VAL A 155 9.65 11.65 8.89
CA VAL A 155 10.83 12.36 9.40
C VAL A 155 10.60 13.89 9.41
N ASN A 156 10.04 14.44 8.34
CA ASN A 156 9.79 15.88 8.23
C ASN A 156 8.72 16.38 9.20
N GLY A 157 7.63 15.63 9.37
CA GLY A 157 6.56 15.92 10.30
C GLY A 157 7.03 15.88 11.75
N ALA A 158 7.78 14.85 12.11
CA ALA A 158 8.35 14.71 13.44
C ALA A 158 9.29 15.87 13.79
N LYS A 159 10.23 16.20 12.88
CA LYS A 159 11.18 17.31 13.06
C LYS A 159 10.53 18.68 13.05
N HIS A 160 9.34 18.83 12.46
CA HIS A 160 8.59 20.06 12.54
C HIS A 160 8.07 20.33 13.96
N ILE A 161 7.63 19.28 14.65
CA ILE A 161 7.12 19.36 16.03
C ILE A 161 8.28 19.51 17.02
N ASP A 162 9.29 18.64 16.90
CA ASP A 162 10.49 18.68 17.73
C ASP A 162 11.74 18.50 16.85
N PRO A 163 12.50 19.58 16.57
CA PRO A 163 13.73 19.50 15.79
C PRO A 163 14.83 18.62 16.40
N SER A 164 14.72 18.26 17.69
CA SER A 164 15.68 17.41 18.40
C SER A 164 15.27 15.93 18.46
N ILE A 165 14.06 15.58 18.00
CA ILE A 165 13.57 14.21 17.99
C ILE A 165 14.52 13.29 17.21
N THR A 166 14.79 12.11 17.76
CA THR A 166 15.53 11.07 17.05
C THR A 166 14.54 10.15 16.34
N VAL A 167 14.72 9.94 15.04
CA VAL A 167 13.89 9.04 14.24
C VAL A 167 14.73 7.84 13.81
N ILE A 168 14.33 6.64 14.25
CA ILE A 168 14.90 5.38 13.79
C ILE A 168 14.13 4.94 12.55
N LYS A 169 14.70 5.21 11.38
CA LYS A 169 14.11 4.86 10.08
C LYS A 169 14.68 3.55 9.56
N THR A 170 13.83 2.56 9.35
CA THR A 170 14.28 1.24 8.87
C THR A 170 13.40 0.75 7.72
N TYR A 171 14.03 0.45 6.59
CA TYR A 171 13.40 -0.25 5.47
C TYR A 171 13.70 -1.75 5.54
N HIS A 172 12.74 -2.57 5.12
CA HIS A 172 12.97 -3.98 4.90
C HIS A 172 14.07 -4.18 3.83
N PRO A 173 15.10 -5.02 4.10
CA PRO A 173 16.26 -5.15 3.20
C PRO A 173 16.00 -6.01 1.96
N GLY A 174 14.91 -6.76 1.94
CA GLY A 174 14.48 -7.59 0.82
C GLY A 174 13.80 -6.81 -0.32
N GLY A 175 13.57 -7.51 -1.44
CA GLY A 175 12.87 -6.97 -2.60
C GLY A 175 11.35 -6.97 -2.43
N LEU A 176 10.65 -6.56 -3.50
CA LEU A 176 9.18 -6.51 -3.57
C LEU A 176 8.50 -7.83 -3.24
N ASP A 177 9.18 -8.95 -3.51
CA ASP A 177 8.70 -10.31 -3.29
C ASP A 177 8.53 -10.69 -1.81
N VAL A 178 9.18 -9.95 -0.90
CA VAL A 178 9.21 -10.27 0.54
C VAL A 178 8.96 -9.05 1.44
N ALA A 179 9.29 -7.84 1.00
CA ALA A 179 9.32 -6.65 1.86
C ALA A 179 7.95 -6.19 2.40
N PHE A 180 6.86 -6.71 1.84
CA PHE A 180 5.49 -6.39 2.25
C PHE A 180 4.75 -7.60 2.87
N THR A 181 5.42 -8.75 2.96
CA THR A 181 4.83 -10.05 3.35
C THR A 181 5.59 -10.74 4.50
N ASP A 182 6.53 -10.05 5.15
CA ASP A 182 7.37 -10.55 6.25
C ASP A 182 7.01 -9.89 7.60
N PRO A 183 5.94 -10.33 8.28
CA PRO A 183 5.56 -9.80 9.60
C PRO A 183 6.57 -10.13 10.69
N GLU A 184 7.34 -11.23 10.58
CA GLU A 184 8.32 -11.62 11.59
C GLU A 184 9.51 -10.64 11.61
N TRP A 185 9.98 -10.22 10.44
CA TRP A 185 10.96 -9.15 10.33
C TRP A 185 10.41 -7.83 10.88
N GLY A 186 9.16 -7.48 10.55
CA GLY A 186 8.52 -6.26 11.04
C GLY A 186 8.45 -6.20 12.57
N ALA A 187 8.01 -7.29 13.21
CA ALA A 187 7.97 -7.42 14.67
C ALA A 187 9.37 -7.32 15.28
N THR A 188 10.35 -8.04 14.72
CA THR A 188 11.74 -8.02 15.21
C THR A 188 12.35 -6.62 15.13
N THR A 189 12.14 -5.91 14.01
CA THR A 189 12.65 -4.54 13.83
C THR A 189 11.96 -3.55 14.77
N ALA A 190 10.65 -3.68 14.97
CA ALA A 190 9.92 -2.85 15.94
C ALA A 190 10.43 -3.08 17.38
N ARG A 191 10.62 -4.34 17.79
CA ARG A 191 11.23 -4.67 19.09
C ARG A 191 12.60 -4.05 19.26
N GLN A 192 13.46 -4.12 18.24
CA GLN A 192 14.78 -3.49 18.27
C GLN A 192 14.72 -1.97 18.41
N ALA A 193 13.70 -1.32 17.82
CA ALA A 193 13.49 0.11 17.97
C ALA A 193 13.02 0.48 19.38
N LEU A 194 12.11 -0.31 19.96
CA LEU A 194 11.68 -0.18 21.36
C LEU A 194 12.87 -0.34 22.32
N ASP A 195 13.73 -1.34 22.09
CA ASP A 195 14.95 -1.57 22.88
C ASP A 195 15.96 -0.40 22.78
N GLN A 196 15.92 0.36 21.67
CA GLN A 196 16.70 1.58 21.45
C GLN A 196 16.03 2.84 22.04
N GLY A 197 14.87 2.68 22.70
CA GLY A 197 14.18 3.75 23.41
C GLY A 197 13.05 4.42 22.62
N ALA A 198 12.69 3.91 21.43
CA ALA A 198 11.51 4.39 20.73
C ALA A 198 10.25 4.12 21.57
N ASP A 199 9.35 5.10 21.69
CA ASP A 199 8.06 4.92 22.38
C ASP A 199 6.85 5.12 21.46
N VAL A 200 7.07 5.53 20.22
CA VAL A 200 6.06 5.53 19.15
C VAL A 200 6.66 4.92 17.88
N VAL A 201 5.97 3.94 17.29
CA VAL A 201 6.41 3.25 16.07
C VAL A 201 5.36 3.33 14.96
N PHE A 202 5.74 3.81 13.79
CA PHE A 202 4.93 3.79 12.58
C PHE A 202 5.25 2.55 11.73
N GLY A 203 4.25 1.72 11.43
CA GLY A 203 4.42 0.54 10.56
C GLY A 203 3.84 0.79 9.18
N ALA A 204 4.68 0.90 8.14
CA ALA A 204 4.24 1.15 6.77
C ALA A 204 4.89 0.19 5.77
N GLY A 205 4.28 -0.98 5.60
CA GLY A 205 4.83 -2.04 4.75
C GLY A 205 3.93 -3.25 4.63
N GLY A 206 2.62 -3.06 4.44
CA GLY A 206 1.66 -4.18 4.35
C GLY A 206 1.74 -5.11 5.57
N LYS A 207 1.81 -6.43 5.35
CA LYS A 207 1.90 -7.41 6.45
C LYS A 207 3.19 -7.25 7.28
N THR A 208 4.27 -6.76 6.70
CA THR A 208 5.48 -6.40 7.46
C THR A 208 5.20 -5.26 8.45
N GLY A 209 4.48 -4.23 8.00
CA GLY A 209 4.00 -3.15 8.89
C GLY A 209 3.06 -3.67 9.99
N ASN A 210 2.16 -4.60 9.66
CA ASN A 210 1.28 -5.24 10.64
C ASN A 210 2.06 -5.93 11.76
N GLY A 211 3.12 -6.67 11.42
CA GLY A 211 4.00 -7.30 12.41
C GLY A 211 4.63 -6.29 13.36
N ALA A 212 5.05 -5.14 12.84
CA ALA A 212 5.62 -4.06 13.65
C ALA A 212 4.61 -3.47 14.64
N ILE A 213 3.39 -3.15 14.19
CA ILE A 213 2.38 -2.54 15.07
C ILE A 213 1.82 -3.54 16.09
N ILE A 214 1.71 -4.84 15.75
CA ILE A 214 1.32 -5.89 16.70
C ILE A 214 2.35 -6.01 17.82
N GLU A 215 3.64 -6.00 17.47
CA GLU A 215 4.72 -6.08 18.46
C GLU A 215 4.66 -4.90 19.44
N VAL A 216 4.45 -3.69 18.92
CA VAL A 216 4.38 -2.46 19.72
C VAL A 216 3.11 -2.41 20.56
N ALA A 217 1.97 -2.87 20.04
CA ALA A 217 0.71 -2.96 20.80
C ALA A 217 0.83 -3.89 22.02
N GLY A 218 1.77 -4.85 21.99
CA GLY A 218 2.10 -5.70 23.13
C GLY A 218 2.96 -5.03 24.21
N GLU A 219 3.54 -3.86 23.94
CA GLU A 219 4.44 -3.15 24.86
C GLU A 219 3.69 -2.08 25.66
N ALA A 220 3.75 -2.17 26.98
CA ALA A 220 3.04 -1.26 27.85
C ALA A 220 3.62 0.16 27.78
N GLY A 221 2.78 1.12 27.37
CA GLY A 221 3.16 2.53 27.29
C GLY A 221 3.80 2.95 25.97
N ALA A 222 3.98 2.03 25.03
CA ALA A 222 4.33 2.37 23.66
C ALA A 222 3.06 2.59 22.82
N PHE A 223 3.19 3.36 21.73
CA PHE A 223 2.13 3.60 20.76
C PHE A 223 2.54 3.13 19.37
N CYS A 224 1.60 2.55 18.63
CA CYS A 224 1.78 2.25 17.22
C CYS A 224 0.90 3.16 16.35
N ILE A 225 1.40 3.51 15.15
CA ILE A 225 0.65 4.17 14.10
C ILE A 225 0.59 3.20 12.91
N GLY A 226 -0.63 2.89 12.46
CA GLY A 226 -0.86 2.07 11.28
C GLY A 226 -0.90 2.86 9.97
N VAL A 227 -1.15 2.16 8.86
CA VAL A 227 -1.23 2.74 7.51
C VAL A 227 -2.39 2.13 6.71
N ASP A 228 -2.75 2.77 5.59
CA ASP A 228 -3.77 2.38 4.58
C ASP A 228 -5.23 2.35 5.07
N THR A 229 -5.48 1.69 6.20
CA THR A 229 -6.80 1.54 6.82
C THR A 229 -6.77 1.90 8.30
N ASP A 230 -7.93 1.92 8.95
CA ASP A 230 -8.01 2.06 10.41
C ASP A 230 -7.64 0.74 11.09
N GLN A 231 -6.34 0.59 11.32
CA GLN A 231 -5.73 -0.61 11.89
C GLN A 231 -6.04 -0.83 13.38
N TRP A 232 -6.72 0.10 14.06
CA TRP A 232 -7.27 -0.16 15.40
C TRP A 232 -8.33 -1.27 15.39
N THR A 233 -9.04 -1.43 14.27
CA THR A 233 -10.15 -2.38 14.14
C THR A 233 -9.83 -3.59 13.27
N THR A 234 -8.71 -3.56 12.54
CA THR A 234 -8.38 -4.56 11.51
C THR A 234 -7.13 -5.39 11.82
N VAL A 235 -6.23 -4.93 12.70
CA VAL A 235 -4.98 -5.61 13.09
C VAL A 235 -4.86 -5.64 14.62
#